data_AF-A0AB32V6F4-F1
#
_entry.id   AF-A0AB32V6F4-F1
#
_cell.length_a   1.000
_cell.length_b   1.000
_cell.length_c   1.000
_cell.angle_alpha   90.00
_cell.angle_beta   90.00
_cell.angle_gamma   90.00
#
_symmetry.space_group_name_H-M   'P 1'
#
loop_
_entity.id
_entity.type
_entity.pdbx_description
1 polymer ?
#
loop_
_entity_poly.entity_id
_entity_poly.type
_entity_poly.pdbx_seq_one_letter_code
_entity_poly.pdbx_strand_id
1 'polypeptide(L)'
;MLSSTSLKPITNPKNLVFSSFLNQNPSLFSFHPSFPLSKTLLKPISATLIPSNPQPQQQQLYQPFRPPPSPLPSQFRSLDVAARLEVLANRGGLWFEYAPLIPSLYQEGFSPPSVEETTGISGVEQNRLIVAAQVRESLIQSKTDENVVSFFDTGGSELLYEIRLLSAKQRAEAARFILEHGLDPKGAQDLARAMKDFARRKTDKGWKSFDYQLPGDCLSFMYYRQSREHKNPSEQRTSALRQALKVAESESAKKELLEELECGEDGKEEKEEDLDYGVRVPVVRLKIGEVAEASSVVVLPVCKAEEKDREILQAPLECRSKGDFGVVEAEKGWNRWVVLPGWEPVVGLSNGGVVVAFGDARGLPWKANRWYKEEPILVVADRSRKEVEFDDGFYLVTVDSGELKVDRGSALKETGVKESLGTVVLVVRPPKEETDNQLSDEDWE
;
A
#
# COMPACT_ATOMS: atom_id res chain seq x y z
N MET A 1 25.22 -57.30 37.50
CA MET A 1 25.40 -58.43 36.55
C MET A 1 24.17 -58.48 35.66
N LEU A 2 24.35 -58.89 34.39
CA LEU A 2 23.43 -58.85 33.23
C LEU A 2 23.63 -57.58 32.37
N SER A 3 24.51 -57.60 31.34
CA SER A 3 24.37 -58.16 29.97
C SER A 3 23.79 -57.12 28.99
N SER A 4 24.60 -56.39 28.22
CA SER A 4 25.06 -56.67 26.82
C SER A 4 23.90 -56.80 25.82
N THR A 5 23.69 -55.87 24.88
CA THR A 5 24.29 -55.85 23.51
C THR A 5 23.84 -54.55 22.81
N SER A 6 24.69 -53.61 22.42
CA SER A 6 25.55 -53.52 21.21
C SER A 6 24.80 -53.57 19.87
N LEU A 7 24.49 -52.39 19.33
CA LEU A 7 24.02 -52.10 17.97
C LEU A 7 25.20 -51.77 17.05
N LYS A 8 25.16 -52.27 15.79
CA LYS A 8 25.72 -51.75 14.52
C LYS A 8 25.94 -52.93 13.53
N PRO A 9 26.23 -52.71 12.22
CA PRO A 9 25.57 -51.89 11.20
C PRO A 9 25.46 -52.65 9.84
N ILE A 10 24.66 -52.19 8.86
CA ILE A 10 24.76 -52.65 7.45
C ILE A 10 24.49 -51.43 6.56
N THR A 11 25.51 -50.66 6.13
CA THR A 11 26.28 -50.75 4.87
C THR A 11 25.47 -50.76 3.57
N ASN A 12 25.37 -49.57 2.97
CA ASN A 12 25.28 -49.34 1.53
C ASN A 12 26.72 -49.31 0.97
N PRO A 13 27.03 -49.76 -0.27
CA PRO A 13 27.13 -48.77 -1.36
C PRO A 13 26.94 -49.27 -2.83
N LYS A 14 26.56 -48.29 -3.68
CA LYS A 14 26.93 -48.05 -5.11
C LYS A 14 26.31 -48.95 -6.20
N ASN A 15 25.52 -48.33 -7.09
CA ASN A 15 26.01 -47.95 -8.43
C ASN A 15 25.07 -47.00 -9.18
N LEU A 16 25.72 -46.06 -9.88
CA LEU A 16 25.20 -45.05 -10.80
C LEU A 16 24.81 -45.68 -12.15
N VAL A 17 23.67 -45.28 -12.71
CA VAL A 17 23.45 -45.29 -14.17
C VAL A 17 22.65 -44.05 -14.58
N PHE A 18 23.29 -43.23 -15.41
CA PHE A 18 22.71 -42.13 -16.20
C PHE A 18 22.02 -42.68 -17.46
N SER A 19 20.82 -42.19 -17.78
CA SER A 19 20.30 -41.99 -19.15
C SER A 19 19.00 -41.14 -19.01
N SER A 20 18.86 -39.92 -19.55
CA SER A 20 18.96 -39.42 -20.93
C SER A 20 17.82 -39.86 -21.86
N PHE A 21 16.61 -39.31 -21.67
CA PHE A 21 15.59 -39.15 -22.73
C PHE A 21 14.83 -37.85 -22.45
N LEU A 22 15.17 -36.74 -23.13
CA LEU A 22 14.49 -36.25 -24.34
C LEU A 22 12.98 -36.09 -24.15
N ASN A 23 12.56 -34.91 -23.67
CA ASN A 23 11.26 -34.37 -24.04
C ASN A 23 11.48 -33.08 -24.84
N GLN A 24 11.14 -33.20 -26.12
CA GLN A 24 11.15 -32.15 -27.12
C GLN A 24 9.97 -31.22 -26.85
N ASN A 25 10.26 -29.93 -26.71
CA ASN A 25 9.28 -28.86 -26.88
C ASN A 25 8.94 -28.74 -28.38
N PRO A 26 7.66 -28.77 -28.78
CA PRO A 26 7.22 -28.07 -29.96
C PRO A 26 6.77 -26.67 -29.54
N SER A 27 7.60 -25.68 -29.86
CA SER A 27 7.09 -24.34 -30.23
C SER A 27 6.32 -24.46 -31.55
N LEU A 28 5.62 -23.38 -31.95
CA LEU A 28 4.81 -23.16 -33.18
C LEU A 28 3.29 -23.19 -32.90
N PHE A 29 2.44 -22.18 -33.13
CA PHE A 29 2.53 -20.87 -33.79
C PHE A 29 1.44 -19.95 -33.18
N SER A 30 1.80 -18.70 -32.86
CA SER A 30 0.83 -17.62 -32.64
C SER A 30 0.36 -17.07 -34.00
N PHE A 31 -0.90 -17.29 -34.35
CA PHE A 31 -1.56 -16.55 -35.41
C PHE A 31 -2.42 -15.45 -34.78
N HIS A 32 -1.97 -14.20 -34.88
CA HIS A 32 -2.79 -13.02 -34.70
C HIS A 32 -3.41 -12.63 -36.05
N PRO A 33 -4.74 -12.59 -36.20
CA PRO A 33 -5.36 -11.69 -37.15
C PRO A 33 -5.60 -10.34 -36.48
N SER A 34 -5.04 -9.31 -37.10
CA SER A 34 -5.25 -7.90 -36.83
C SER A 34 -6.68 -7.47 -37.21
N PHE A 35 -7.15 -6.34 -36.65
CA PHE A 35 -8.14 -5.34 -37.16
C PHE A 35 -9.06 -4.80 -36.02
N PRO A 36 -9.64 -3.59 -36.12
CA PRO A 36 -9.14 -2.42 -35.39
C PRO A 36 -10.18 -1.82 -34.44
N LEU A 37 -9.77 -1.43 -33.22
CA LEU A 37 -10.66 -0.73 -32.30
C LEU A 37 -10.69 0.78 -32.62
N SER A 38 -11.85 1.22 -33.12
CA SER A 38 -12.24 2.60 -33.34
C SER A 38 -12.17 3.41 -32.04
N LYS A 39 -11.26 4.41 -31.99
CA LYS A 39 -11.26 5.43 -30.93
C LYS A 39 -12.18 6.57 -31.32
N THR A 40 -13.14 6.83 -30.46
CA THR A 40 -14.05 7.98 -30.50
C THR A 40 -13.28 9.29 -30.28
N LEU A 41 -13.59 10.28 -31.11
CA LEU A 41 -13.05 11.63 -31.12
C LEU A 41 -13.60 12.45 -29.93
N LEU A 42 -12.73 13.14 -29.19
CA LEU A 42 -13.06 14.39 -28.50
C LEU A 42 -11.91 15.41 -28.66
N LYS A 43 -12.17 16.36 -29.57
CA LYS A 43 -11.71 17.75 -29.77
C LYS A 43 -10.28 18.19 -29.36
N PRO A 44 -9.51 18.81 -30.29
CA PRO A 44 -8.19 19.39 -30.03
C PRO A 44 -8.27 20.81 -29.47
N ILE A 45 -7.46 21.10 -28.46
CA ILE A 45 -7.14 22.47 -28.01
C ILE A 45 -5.91 22.94 -28.80
N SER A 46 -6.03 24.13 -29.39
CA SER A 46 -5.07 24.77 -30.30
C SER A 46 -3.66 24.90 -29.70
N ALA A 47 -2.67 24.35 -30.41
CA ALA A 47 -1.25 24.55 -30.12
C ALA A 47 -0.73 25.80 -30.85
N THR A 48 -0.24 26.76 -30.07
CA THR A 48 0.54 27.91 -30.54
C THR A 48 1.91 27.43 -31.05
N LEU A 49 2.34 28.00 -32.17
CA LEU A 49 3.56 27.72 -32.93
C LEU A 49 4.85 27.83 -32.08
N ILE A 50 5.71 26.80 -32.14
CA ILE A 50 7.13 26.89 -31.75
C ILE A 50 7.97 26.73 -33.03
N PRO A 51 8.89 27.65 -33.36
CA PRO A 51 9.85 27.45 -34.44
C PRO A 51 11.04 26.59 -33.99
N SER A 52 11.51 25.82 -34.95
CA SER A 52 12.61 24.85 -34.99
C SER A 52 14.01 25.41 -34.71
N ASN A 53 14.76 24.80 -33.78
CA ASN A 53 16.05 24.11 -34.05
C ASN A 53 16.60 23.42 -32.76
N PRO A 54 17.11 22.17 -32.80
CA PRO A 54 17.81 21.56 -31.67
C PRO A 54 19.34 21.63 -31.82
N GLN A 55 20.05 22.05 -30.76
CA GLN A 55 21.44 21.63 -30.55
C GLN A 55 21.44 20.35 -29.69
N PRO A 56 22.36 19.40 -29.94
CA PRO A 56 22.37 18.13 -29.23
C PRO A 56 22.75 18.35 -27.76
N GLN A 57 21.77 18.16 -26.87
CA GLN A 57 22.02 18.02 -25.44
C GLN A 57 22.88 16.77 -25.24
N GLN A 58 24.11 17.00 -24.79
CA GLN A 58 24.89 15.97 -24.12
C GLN A 58 24.00 15.37 -23.02
N GLN A 59 23.87 14.05 -23.05
CA GLN A 59 23.18 13.27 -22.01
C GLN A 59 23.65 13.78 -20.66
N GLN A 60 22.75 14.36 -19.86
CA GLN A 60 23.06 14.78 -18.50
C GLN A 60 23.34 13.53 -17.67
N LEU A 61 24.61 13.13 -17.65
CA LEU A 61 25.17 12.25 -16.65
C LEU A 61 24.82 12.82 -15.27
N TYR A 62 24.47 11.93 -14.34
CA TYR A 62 24.16 12.25 -12.95
C TYR A 62 25.12 13.32 -12.41
N GLN A 63 24.60 14.51 -12.11
CA GLN A 63 25.37 15.54 -11.43
C GLN A 63 25.35 15.23 -9.93
N PRO A 64 26.50 14.95 -9.29
CA PRO A 64 26.55 14.84 -7.85
C PRO A 64 26.10 16.16 -7.22
N PHE A 65 25.31 16.07 -6.14
CA PHE A 65 24.74 17.20 -5.42
C PHE A 65 25.81 18.25 -5.09
N ARG A 66 25.63 19.49 -5.58
CA ARG A 66 26.51 20.63 -5.31
C ARG A 66 25.82 21.58 -4.31
N PRO A 67 26.16 21.54 -3.01
CA PRO A 67 25.60 22.48 -2.05
C PRO A 67 25.99 23.94 -2.37
N PRO A 68 25.18 24.93 -1.96
CA PRO A 68 25.52 26.34 -2.12
C PRO A 68 26.82 26.68 -1.36
N PRO A 69 27.61 27.66 -1.85
CA PRO A 69 28.92 27.95 -1.30
C PRO A 69 28.82 28.54 0.11
N SER A 70 29.44 27.87 1.09
CA SER A 70 29.81 28.52 2.35
C SER A 70 31.07 29.36 2.10
N PRO A 71 31.17 30.58 2.64
CA PRO A 71 32.38 31.38 2.47
C PRO A 71 33.57 30.64 3.09
N LEU A 72 34.65 30.47 2.32
CA LEU A 72 35.88 29.91 2.84
C LEU A 72 36.46 30.84 3.93
N PRO A 73 36.91 30.28 5.07
CA PRO A 73 37.67 31.02 6.07
C PRO A 73 38.84 31.77 5.43
N SER A 74 39.11 32.99 5.90
CA SER A 74 40.15 33.88 5.35
C SER A 74 41.52 33.18 5.28
N GLN A 75 41.84 32.35 6.27
CA GLN A 75 43.07 31.57 6.36
C GLN A 75 43.27 30.54 5.24
N PHE A 76 42.20 30.08 4.58
CA PHE A 76 42.28 29.07 3.52
C PHE A 76 41.99 29.62 2.12
N ARG A 77 41.55 30.88 2.02
CA ARG A 77 41.12 31.49 0.74
C ARG A 77 42.28 31.65 -0.27
N SER A 78 43.50 31.87 0.21
CA SER A 78 44.69 32.04 -0.63
C SER A 78 45.45 30.75 -0.93
N LEU A 79 45.01 29.61 -0.39
CA LEU A 79 45.68 28.32 -0.60
C LEU A 79 45.36 27.77 -2.00
N ASP A 80 46.37 27.16 -2.62
CA ASP A 80 46.23 26.39 -3.84
C ASP A 80 45.60 25.01 -3.57
N VAL A 81 45.26 24.28 -4.63
CA VAL A 81 44.56 23.00 -4.54
C VAL A 81 45.35 21.97 -3.71
N ALA A 82 46.66 21.90 -3.92
CA ALA A 82 47.54 20.98 -3.21
C ALA A 82 47.57 21.27 -1.70
N ALA A 83 47.73 22.55 -1.31
CA ALA A 83 47.72 22.91 0.10
C ALA A 83 46.36 22.67 0.76
N ARG A 84 45.23 22.87 0.05
CA ARG A 84 43.90 22.55 0.60
C ARG A 84 43.71 21.05 0.84
N LEU A 85 44.19 20.21 -0.06
CA LEU A 85 44.17 18.75 0.11
C LEU A 85 45.06 18.31 1.28
N GLU A 86 46.22 18.95 1.45
CA GLU A 86 47.10 18.70 2.60
C GLU A 86 46.45 19.10 3.93
N VAL A 87 45.77 20.24 3.99
CA VAL A 87 44.99 20.66 5.17
C VAL A 87 43.93 19.61 5.53
N LEU A 88 43.21 19.09 4.54
CA LEU A 88 42.21 18.03 4.77
C LEU A 88 42.85 16.71 5.22
N ALA A 89 43.94 16.28 4.57
CA ALA A 89 44.65 15.05 4.90
C ALA A 89 45.20 15.07 6.34
N ASN A 90 45.73 16.22 6.77
CA ASN A 90 46.27 16.40 8.12
C ASN A 90 45.21 16.79 9.15
N ARG A 91 43.93 16.97 8.75
CA ARG A 91 42.85 17.51 9.59
C ARG A 91 43.28 18.81 10.29
N GLY A 92 43.92 19.70 9.53
CA GLY A 92 44.53 20.94 10.02
C GLY A 92 43.49 21.98 10.39
N GLY A 93 43.24 22.14 11.69
CA GLY A 93 42.28 23.10 12.25
C GLY A 93 41.03 22.43 12.83
N LEU A 94 40.02 23.22 13.17
CA LEU A 94 38.74 22.69 13.65
C LEU A 94 37.92 22.14 12.49
N TRP A 95 37.07 21.14 12.78
CA TRP A 95 36.35 20.41 11.73
C TRP A 95 35.48 21.30 10.85
N PHE A 96 34.89 22.35 11.41
CA PHE A 96 34.05 23.30 10.70
C PHE A 96 34.87 24.34 9.90
N GLU A 97 36.17 24.48 10.14
CA GLU A 97 37.05 25.38 9.40
C GLU A 97 37.52 24.75 8.10
N TYR A 98 37.90 23.47 8.12
CA TYR A 98 38.33 22.75 6.92
C TYR A 98 37.15 22.14 6.14
N ALA A 99 35.98 21.91 6.76
CA ALA A 99 34.82 21.36 6.06
C ALA A 99 34.38 22.15 4.79
N PRO A 100 34.41 23.49 4.76
CA PRO A 100 34.14 24.28 3.55
C PRO A 100 35.13 24.06 2.39
N LEU A 101 36.30 23.48 2.63
CA LEU A 101 37.26 23.15 1.56
C LEU A 101 36.73 22.01 0.68
N ILE A 102 35.99 21.06 1.26
CA ILE A 102 35.44 19.91 0.53
C ILE A 102 34.48 20.34 -0.61
N PRO A 103 33.44 21.17 -0.38
CA PRO A 103 32.58 21.63 -1.46
C PRO A 103 33.31 22.57 -2.43
N SER A 104 34.35 23.29 -1.99
CA SER A 104 35.21 24.07 -2.89
C SER A 104 35.97 23.17 -3.87
N LEU A 105 36.52 22.05 -3.40
CA LEU A 105 37.19 21.06 -4.25
C LEU A 105 36.19 20.39 -5.21
N TYR A 106 34.96 20.12 -4.77
CA TYR A 106 33.92 19.60 -5.67
C TYR A 106 33.59 20.57 -6.80
N GLN A 107 33.59 21.87 -6.53
CA GLN A 107 33.36 22.89 -7.56
C GLN A 107 34.50 22.93 -8.58
N GLU A 108 35.73 22.67 -8.13
CA GLU A 108 36.94 22.57 -8.95
C GLU A 108 37.07 21.23 -9.71
N GLY A 109 36.12 20.31 -9.54
CA GLY A 109 36.01 19.07 -10.32
C GLY A 109 36.44 17.80 -9.59
N PHE A 110 36.81 17.88 -8.31
CA PHE A 110 37.09 16.69 -7.51
C PHE A 110 35.81 15.92 -7.20
N SER A 111 35.87 14.60 -7.30
CA SER A 111 34.77 13.73 -6.85
C SER A 111 34.99 13.29 -5.40
N PRO A 112 33.92 12.94 -4.64
CA PRO A 112 34.08 12.44 -3.26
C PRO A 112 35.07 11.27 -3.14
N PRO A 113 35.08 10.26 -4.05
CA PRO A 113 36.11 9.22 -4.04
C PRO A 113 37.53 9.75 -4.24
N SER A 114 37.74 10.72 -5.15
CA SER A 114 39.07 11.30 -5.37
C SER A 114 39.60 12.06 -4.15
N VAL A 115 38.70 12.75 -3.43
CA VAL A 115 39.05 13.42 -2.15
C VAL A 115 39.37 12.38 -1.08
N GLU A 116 38.60 11.29 -1.01
CA GLU A 116 38.85 10.18 -0.06
C GLU A 116 40.21 9.51 -0.32
N GLU A 117 40.54 9.23 -1.58
CA GLU A 117 41.84 8.66 -1.97
C GLU A 117 43.03 9.54 -1.56
N THR A 118 42.86 10.87 -1.64
CA THR A 118 43.96 11.82 -1.37
C THR A 118 44.06 12.20 0.11
N THR A 119 42.94 12.24 0.83
CA THR A 119 42.86 12.80 2.20
C THR A 119 42.53 11.76 3.28
N GLY A 120 42.04 10.58 2.90
CA GLY A 120 41.55 9.55 3.82
C GLY A 120 40.19 9.85 4.46
N ILE A 121 39.54 10.97 4.12
CA ILE A 121 38.21 11.32 4.63
C ILE A 121 37.16 10.59 3.80
N SER A 122 36.41 9.68 4.41
CA SER A 122 35.40 8.88 3.70
C SER A 122 34.30 9.76 3.09
N GLY A 123 33.71 9.35 1.97
CA GLY A 123 32.57 10.08 1.38
C GLY A 123 31.40 10.34 2.34
N VAL A 124 31.18 9.42 3.30
CA VAL A 124 30.17 9.58 4.37
C VAL A 124 30.58 10.68 5.35
N GLU A 125 31.83 10.70 5.77
CA GLU A 125 32.38 11.73 6.66
C GLU A 125 32.43 13.10 5.97
N GLN A 126 32.79 13.15 4.68
CA GLN A 126 32.76 14.36 3.87
C GLN A 126 31.36 14.99 3.88
N ASN A 127 30.31 14.22 3.57
CA ASN A 127 28.93 14.70 3.61
C ASN A 127 28.51 15.17 5.03
N ARG A 128 28.93 14.43 6.06
CA ARG A 128 28.65 14.79 7.45
C ARG A 128 29.26 16.14 7.81
N LEU A 129 30.55 16.33 7.55
CA LEU A 129 31.29 17.56 7.81
C LEU A 129 30.67 18.76 7.09
N ILE A 130 30.34 18.61 5.81
CA ILE A 130 29.72 19.66 5.00
C ILE A 130 28.41 20.12 5.63
N VAL A 131 27.50 19.18 5.88
CA VAL A 131 26.16 19.50 6.37
C VAL A 131 26.21 20.01 7.81
N ALA A 132 27.04 19.41 8.66
CA ALA A 132 27.21 19.86 10.03
C ALA A 132 27.78 21.29 10.09
N ALA A 133 28.70 21.66 9.19
CA ALA A 133 29.25 23.00 9.12
C ALA A 133 28.17 24.02 8.71
N GLN A 134 27.28 23.66 7.79
CA GLN A 134 26.12 24.49 7.44
C GLN A 134 25.13 24.64 8.60
N VAL A 135 24.92 23.58 9.40
CA VAL A 135 24.10 23.66 10.61
C VAL A 135 24.75 24.56 11.65
N ARG A 136 26.07 24.46 11.88
CA ARG A 136 26.81 25.34 12.78
C ARG A 136 26.72 26.81 12.36
N GLU A 137 26.89 27.09 11.06
CA GLU A 137 26.71 28.43 10.50
C GLU A 137 25.28 28.96 10.74
N SER A 138 24.27 28.09 10.58
CA SER A 138 22.89 28.44 10.91
C SER A 138 22.67 28.75 12.39
N LEU A 139 23.48 28.20 13.32
CA LEU A 139 23.42 28.55 14.75
C LEU A 139 24.02 29.94 15.00
N ILE A 140 25.16 30.24 14.35
CA ILE A 140 25.82 31.55 14.44
C ILE A 140 24.89 32.64 13.90
N GLN A 141 24.27 32.42 12.74
CA GLN A 141 23.33 33.36 12.12
C GLN A 141 22.07 33.59 12.98
N SER A 142 21.62 32.55 13.69
CA SER A 142 20.52 32.63 14.66
C SER A 142 20.90 33.32 15.98
N LYS A 143 22.16 33.75 16.16
CA LYS A 143 22.68 34.34 17.41
C LYS A 143 22.49 33.42 18.63
N THR A 144 22.69 32.12 18.43
CA THR A 144 22.74 31.14 19.53
C THR A 144 23.91 31.48 20.47
N ASP A 145 23.78 31.13 21.75
CA ASP A 145 24.81 31.40 22.77
C ASP A 145 26.17 30.80 22.37
N GLU A 146 27.24 31.54 22.62
CA GLU A 146 28.60 31.19 22.20
C GLU A 146 29.11 29.93 22.91
N ASN A 147 28.68 29.72 24.16
CA ASN A 147 28.94 28.49 24.91
C ASN A 147 28.34 27.25 24.23
N VAL A 148 27.15 27.40 23.63
CA VAL A 148 26.46 26.30 22.94
C VAL A 148 27.16 26.00 21.62
N VAL A 149 27.60 27.02 20.88
CA VAL A 149 28.31 26.82 19.62
C VAL A 149 29.68 26.18 19.87
N SER A 150 30.43 26.66 20.87
CA SER A 150 31.78 26.17 21.18
C SER A 150 31.81 24.74 21.69
N PHE A 151 30.74 24.26 22.33
CA PHE A 151 30.59 22.84 22.69
C PHE A 151 30.73 21.91 21.48
N PHE A 152 30.23 22.32 20.31
CA PHE A 152 30.30 21.50 19.09
C PHE A 152 31.65 21.59 18.36
N ASP A 153 32.59 22.41 18.82
CA ASP A 153 33.88 22.60 18.15
C ASP A 153 34.75 21.33 18.20
N THR A 154 34.62 20.53 19.26
CA THR A 154 35.34 19.26 19.43
C THR A 154 34.38 18.08 19.28
N GLY A 155 34.34 17.47 18.09
CA GLY A 155 33.53 16.26 17.85
C GLY A 155 32.02 16.47 17.71
N GLY A 156 31.55 17.71 17.56
CA GLY A 156 30.12 18.03 17.42
C GLY A 156 29.51 17.78 16.03
N SER A 157 30.31 17.40 15.03
CA SER A 157 29.83 17.23 13.65
C SER A 157 28.77 16.13 13.53
N GLU A 158 28.87 15.06 14.31
CA GLU A 158 27.88 13.97 14.32
C GLU A 158 26.54 14.43 14.90
N LEU A 159 26.56 15.23 15.97
CA LEU A 159 25.36 15.75 16.62
C LEU A 159 24.64 16.77 15.74
N LEU A 160 25.40 17.73 15.19
CA LEU A 160 24.83 18.77 14.32
C LEU A 160 24.29 18.21 13.01
N TYR A 161 24.85 17.11 12.51
CA TYR A 161 24.35 16.44 11.32
C TYR A 161 22.93 15.88 11.49
N GLU A 162 22.58 15.40 12.69
CA GLU A 162 21.26 14.79 12.93
C GLU A 162 20.13 15.83 12.96
N ILE A 163 20.40 17.06 13.38
CA ILE A 163 19.43 18.15 13.41
C ILE A 163 19.31 18.94 12.08
N ARG A 164 19.94 18.46 10.99
CA ARG A 164 19.96 19.15 9.68
C ARG A 164 18.59 19.43 9.07
N LEU A 165 17.57 18.62 9.37
CA LEU A 165 16.21 18.74 8.80
C LEU A 165 15.34 19.78 9.52
N LEU A 166 15.83 20.32 10.65
CA LEU A 166 15.15 21.33 11.43
C LEU A 166 15.33 22.72 10.81
N SER A 167 14.42 23.64 11.12
CA SER A 167 14.56 25.06 10.76
C SER A 167 15.65 25.75 11.60
N ALA A 168 16.13 26.93 11.17
CA ALA A 168 17.18 27.67 11.89
C ALA A 168 16.83 27.95 13.37
N LYS A 169 15.57 28.30 13.66
CA LYS A 169 15.08 28.48 15.04
C LYS A 169 15.11 27.17 15.82
N GLN A 170 14.59 26.09 15.24
CA GLN A 170 14.56 24.78 15.88
C GLN A 170 15.96 24.19 16.11
N ARG A 171 16.91 24.44 15.20
CA ARG A 171 18.31 24.03 15.37
C ARG A 171 18.93 24.68 16.59
N ALA A 172 18.65 25.96 16.85
CA ALA A 172 19.16 26.68 18.02
C ALA A 172 18.66 26.07 19.33
N GLU A 173 17.34 25.83 19.43
CA GLU A 173 16.76 25.20 20.63
C GLU A 173 17.20 23.74 20.78
N ALA A 174 17.26 22.97 19.69
CA ALA A 174 17.74 21.59 19.73
C ALA A 174 19.22 21.50 20.15
N ALA A 175 20.06 22.43 19.68
CA ALA A 175 21.48 22.47 20.06
C ALA A 175 21.67 22.77 21.55
N ARG A 176 20.87 23.69 22.13
CA ARG A 176 20.83 23.93 23.58
C ARG A 176 20.44 22.66 24.32
N PHE A 177 19.35 22.03 23.91
CA PHE A 177 18.85 20.82 24.54
C PHE A 177 19.86 19.66 24.51
N ILE A 178 20.54 19.47 23.37
CA ILE A 178 21.59 18.45 23.20
C ILE A 178 22.74 18.66 24.20
N LEU A 179 23.18 19.91 24.37
CA LEU A 179 24.25 20.27 25.31
C LEU A 179 23.81 20.02 26.76
N GLU A 180 22.64 20.52 27.14
CA GLU A 180 22.13 20.43 28.52
C GLU A 180 21.89 18.99 28.97
N HIS A 181 21.42 18.13 28.06
CA HIS A 181 21.08 16.74 28.37
C HIS A 181 22.18 15.74 27.97
N GLY A 182 23.29 16.21 27.41
CA GLY A 182 24.41 15.38 26.98
C GLY A 182 24.00 14.28 26.00
N LEU A 183 23.20 14.62 24.99
CA LEU A 183 22.68 13.63 24.04
C LEU A 183 23.77 13.06 23.13
N ASP A 184 23.69 11.75 22.88
CA ASP A 184 24.48 11.07 21.87
C ASP A 184 23.89 11.30 20.45
N PRO A 185 24.58 10.89 19.37
CA PRO A 185 24.05 11.05 18.01
C PRO A 185 22.68 10.39 17.83
N LYS A 186 22.42 9.28 18.51
CA LYS A 186 21.12 8.60 18.44
C LYS A 186 20.02 9.43 19.10
N GLY A 187 20.26 9.98 20.28
CA GLY A 187 19.34 10.89 20.97
C GLY A 187 19.11 12.19 20.20
N ALA A 188 20.15 12.77 19.58
CA ALA A 188 20.02 13.94 18.73
C ALA A 188 19.14 13.67 17.49
N GLN A 189 19.27 12.47 16.90
CA GLN A 189 18.40 12.02 15.80
C GLN A 189 16.94 11.86 16.24
N ASP A 190 16.71 11.23 17.40
CA ASP A 190 15.36 11.01 17.91
C ASP A 190 14.70 12.34 18.30
N LEU A 191 15.45 13.29 18.87
CA LEU A 191 15.03 14.67 19.11
C LEU A 191 14.62 15.37 17.80
N ALA A 192 15.48 15.34 16.78
CA ALA A 192 15.20 15.96 15.50
C ALA A 192 13.94 15.38 14.84
N ARG A 193 13.77 14.05 14.92
CA ARG A 193 12.57 13.36 14.44
C ARG A 193 11.33 13.81 15.23
N ALA A 194 11.41 13.85 16.55
CA ALA A 194 10.31 14.24 17.42
C ALA A 194 9.83 15.67 17.13
N MET A 195 10.76 16.64 17.07
CA MET A 195 10.46 18.04 16.73
C MET A 195 9.84 18.19 15.33
N LYS A 196 10.21 17.33 14.38
CA LYS A 196 9.64 17.39 13.02
C LYS A 196 8.26 16.75 12.93
N ASP A 197 8.04 15.64 13.64
CA ASP A 197 6.78 14.90 13.62
C ASP A 197 5.68 15.61 14.43
N PHE A 198 6.03 16.33 15.50
CA PHE A 198 5.07 16.93 16.44
C PHE A 198 3.92 17.72 15.77
N ALA A 199 4.25 18.58 14.81
CA ALA A 199 3.25 19.43 14.14
C ALA A 199 2.21 18.64 13.32
N ARG A 200 2.51 17.38 12.96
CA ARG A 200 1.64 16.49 12.17
C ARG A 200 0.70 15.66 13.06
N ARG A 201 0.87 15.68 14.39
CA ARG A 201 0.21 14.78 15.34
C ARG A 201 -0.89 15.47 16.17
N LYS A 202 -1.48 16.55 15.65
CA LYS A 202 -2.47 17.37 16.35
C LYS A 202 -3.71 16.60 16.84
N THR A 203 -4.02 15.47 16.22
CA THR A 203 -5.18 14.63 16.53
C THR A 203 -4.90 13.61 17.63
N ASP A 204 -3.65 13.40 18.00
CA ASP A 204 -3.27 12.38 18.98
C ASP A 204 -3.65 12.84 20.40
N LYS A 205 -4.05 11.89 21.25
CA LYS A 205 -4.40 12.18 22.66
C LYS A 205 -3.20 12.80 23.38
N GLY A 206 -3.46 13.75 24.27
CA GLY A 206 -2.42 14.41 25.08
C GLY A 206 -1.63 15.49 24.32
N TRP A 207 -1.77 15.63 22.99
CA TRP A 207 -0.98 16.57 22.18
C TRP A 207 -1.00 18.02 22.70
N LYS A 208 -2.14 18.47 23.24
CA LYS A 208 -2.31 19.83 23.77
C LYS A 208 -1.53 20.10 25.06
N SER A 209 -1.12 19.05 25.77
CA SER A 209 -0.41 19.13 27.05
C SER A 209 1.09 19.36 26.86
N PHE A 210 1.62 19.19 25.64
CA PHE A 210 3.03 19.35 25.29
C PHE A 210 3.24 20.61 24.43
N ASP A 211 4.31 21.37 24.69
CA ASP A 211 4.64 22.57 23.91
C ASP A 211 5.52 22.24 22.69
N TYR A 212 5.11 22.71 21.51
CA TYR A 212 5.87 22.55 20.27
C TYR A 212 7.17 23.37 20.23
N GLN A 213 7.25 24.48 20.97
CA GLN A 213 8.46 25.31 20.99
C GLN A 213 9.59 24.69 21.82
N LEU A 214 9.25 23.77 22.73
CA LEU A 214 10.20 23.14 23.63
C LEU A 214 10.67 21.80 23.04
N PRO A 215 11.98 21.63 22.76
CA PRO A 215 12.52 20.38 22.20
C PRO A 215 12.26 19.17 23.11
N GLY A 216 12.38 19.35 24.42
CA GLY A 216 12.13 18.30 25.41
C GLY A 216 10.68 17.84 25.43
N ASP A 217 9.71 18.74 25.33
CA ASP A 217 8.29 18.37 25.22
C ASP A 217 7.98 17.65 23.91
N CYS A 218 8.62 18.04 22.80
CA CYS A 218 8.48 17.31 21.54
C CYS A 218 8.97 15.86 21.67
N LEU A 219 10.15 15.67 22.28
CA LEU A 219 10.73 14.35 22.52
C LEU A 219 9.92 13.55 23.55
N SER A 220 9.44 14.22 24.59
CA SER A 220 8.57 13.66 25.62
C SER A 220 7.28 13.13 25.01
N PHE A 221 6.66 13.90 24.12
CA PHE A 221 5.45 13.49 23.41
C PHE A 221 5.67 12.29 22.49
N MET A 222 6.87 12.15 21.90
CA MET A 222 7.23 10.95 21.14
C MET A 222 7.25 9.71 22.04
N TYR A 223 7.90 9.79 23.21
CA TYR A 223 7.93 8.67 24.17
C TYR A 223 6.55 8.40 24.79
N TYR A 224 5.74 9.44 25.03
CA TYR A 224 4.35 9.30 25.45
C TYR A 224 3.52 8.53 24.43
N ARG A 225 3.67 8.81 23.14
CA ARG A 225 2.97 8.06 22.09
C ARG A 225 3.41 6.60 22.04
N GLN A 226 4.71 6.34 22.14
CA GLN A 226 5.26 4.98 22.17
C GLN A 226 4.74 4.19 23.37
N SER A 227 4.58 4.81 24.54
CA SER A 227 4.05 4.13 25.71
C SER A 227 2.61 3.64 25.50
N ARG A 228 1.80 4.37 24.73
CA ARG A 228 0.40 4.02 24.41
C ARG A 228 0.26 2.91 23.37
N GLU A 229 1.34 2.56 22.67
CA GLU A 229 1.38 1.40 21.78
C GLU A 229 1.54 0.08 22.56
N HIS A 230 2.01 0.17 23.81
CA HIS A 230 2.15 -0.97 24.70
C HIS A 230 0.87 -1.25 25.51
N LYS A 231 0.70 -2.49 25.96
CA LYS A 231 -0.43 -2.87 26.82
C LYS A 231 -0.39 -2.08 28.13
N ASN A 232 -1.56 -1.76 28.67
CA ASN A 232 -1.71 -1.19 30.00
C ASN A 232 -2.29 -2.27 30.94
N PRO A 233 -1.61 -2.65 32.03
CA PRO A 233 -0.23 -2.29 32.42
C PRO A 233 0.85 -3.12 31.68
N SER A 234 2.05 -2.54 31.49
CA SER A 234 3.26 -3.27 31.04
C SER A 234 4.55 -2.53 31.43
N GLU A 235 5.63 -3.27 31.66
CA GLU A 235 6.95 -2.69 31.99
C GLU A 235 7.47 -1.77 30.87
N GLN A 236 7.23 -2.14 29.60
CA GLN A 236 7.64 -1.32 28.46
C GLN A 236 6.92 0.03 28.46
N ARG A 237 5.60 0.05 28.75
CA ARG A 237 4.83 1.30 28.88
C ARG A 237 5.41 2.18 29.99
N THR A 238 5.64 1.61 31.16
CA THR A 238 6.17 2.37 32.31
C THR A 238 7.57 2.90 32.03
N SER A 239 8.44 2.13 31.37
CA SER A 239 9.77 2.58 30.95
C SER A 239 9.69 3.78 30.00
N ALA A 240 8.83 3.69 28.97
CA ALA A 240 8.63 4.78 28.01
C ALA A 240 8.06 6.04 28.67
N LEU A 241 7.11 5.92 29.60
CA LEU A 241 6.58 7.07 30.36
C LEU A 241 7.64 7.71 31.26
N ARG A 242 8.50 6.92 31.90
CA ARG A 242 9.63 7.46 32.69
C ARG A 242 10.64 8.18 31.81
N GLN A 243 10.92 7.65 30.60
CA GLN A 243 11.74 8.34 29.62
C GLN A 243 11.11 9.66 29.16
N ALA A 244 9.80 9.68 28.90
CA ALA A 244 9.06 10.88 28.59
C ALA A 244 9.17 11.93 29.70
N LEU A 245 9.05 11.50 30.97
CA LEU A 245 9.11 12.40 32.12
C LEU A 245 10.52 13.00 32.31
N LYS A 246 11.58 12.22 32.02
CA LYS A 246 12.97 12.69 32.11
C LYS A 246 13.27 13.88 31.18
N VAL A 247 12.61 13.93 30.03
CA VAL A 247 12.87 14.95 28.98
C VAL A 247 11.80 16.03 28.91
N ALA A 248 10.69 15.90 29.65
CA ALA A 248 9.61 16.88 29.66
C ALA A 248 10.06 18.21 30.29
N GLU A 249 9.82 19.31 29.59
CA GLU A 249 10.17 20.66 30.05
C GLU A 249 8.97 21.34 30.70
N SER A 250 7.78 21.26 30.10
CA SER A 250 6.58 21.92 30.61
C SER A 250 5.93 21.18 31.78
N GLU A 251 5.35 21.96 32.70
CA GLU A 251 4.59 21.40 33.82
C GLU A 251 3.30 20.72 33.37
N SER A 252 2.69 21.16 32.25
CA SER A 252 1.53 20.49 31.66
C SER A 252 1.88 19.11 31.11
N ALA A 253 3.04 18.96 30.45
CA ALA A 253 3.52 17.68 29.96
C ALA A 253 3.81 16.72 31.13
N LYS A 254 4.54 17.20 32.15
CA LYS A 254 4.83 16.40 33.36
C LYS A 254 3.56 15.93 34.05
N LYS A 255 2.57 16.80 34.17
CA LYS A 255 1.27 16.45 34.79
C LYS A 255 0.55 15.35 34.00
N GLU A 256 0.41 15.49 32.68
CA GLU A 256 -0.21 14.46 31.83
C GLU A 256 0.51 13.11 31.96
N LEU A 257 1.84 13.13 32.02
CA LEU A 257 2.64 11.92 32.16
C LEU A 257 2.49 11.23 33.52
N LEU A 258 2.44 12.02 34.60
CA LEU A 258 2.23 11.50 35.95
C LEU A 258 0.82 10.89 36.08
N GLU A 259 -0.21 11.58 35.60
CA GLU A 259 -1.58 11.05 35.58
C GLU A 259 -1.67 9.72 34.80
N GLU A 260 -1.01 9.63 33.64
CA GLU A 260 -0.98 8.41 32.82
C GLU A 260 -0.16 7.26 33.47
N LEU A 261 0.82 7.59 34.33
CA LEU A 261 1.62 6.63 35.08
C LEU A 261 0.87 6.10 36.31
N GLU A 262 0.22 6.99 37.06
CA GLU A 262 -0.59 6.67 38.25
C GLU A 262 -1.80 5.79 37.88
N CYS A 263 -2.47 6.09 36.76
CA CYS A 263 -3.56 5.27 36.22
C CYS A 263 -3.13 3.84 35.79
N GLY A 264 -1.81 3.56 35.71
CA GLY A 264 -1.27 2.24 35.39
C GLY A 264 -0.72 1.44 36.58
N GLU A 265 -0.36 2.09 37.69
CA GLU A 265 0.19 1.42 38.90
C GLU A 265 -0.88 1.12 39.94
N ASP A 266 -1.93 1.92 39.99
CA ASP A 266 -3.09 1.62 40.78
C ASP A 266 -3.93 0.56 40.06
N GLY A 267 -3.86 -0.68 40.55
CA GLY A 267 -5.01 -1.60 40.51
C GLY A 267 -6.19 -1.07 41.32
N LYS A 268 -6.46 0.24 41.23
CA LYS A 268 -7.75 0.79 41.56
C LYS A 268 -8.64 0.33 40.43
N GLU A 269 -9.49 -0.64 40.77
CA GLU A 269 -10.92 -0.43 40.68
C GLU A 269 -11.24 1.05 41.00
N GLU A 270 -10.92 1.96 40.06
CA GLU A 270 -11.77 3.09 39.86
C GLU A 270 -13.15 2.45 39.74
N LYS A 271 -14.07 2.94 40.56
CA LYS A 271 -15.47 2.90 40.20
C LYS A 271 -15.56 3.59 38.84
N GLU A 272 -15.23 2.85 37.78
CA GLU A 272 -15.88 2.93 36.51
C GLU A 272 -17.35 2.82 36.88
N GLU A 273 -17.98 3.99 37.03
CA GLU A 273 -19.41 4.12 36.83
C GLU A 273 -19.70 3.41 35.50
N ASP A 274 -20.08 2.14 35.56
CA ASP A 274 -20.77 1.37 34.53
C ASP A 274 -20.43 1.78 33.08
N LEU A 275 -19.14 1.91 32.74
CA LEU A 275 -18.71 2.05 31.35
C LEU A 275 -18.12 0.72 30.91
N ASP A 276 -19.03 -0.24 30.90
CA ASP A 276 -19.17 -1.24 29.85
C ASP A 276 -17.85 -1.97 29.54
N TYR A 277 -17.78 -3.25 29.95
CA TYR A 277 -17.12 -4.27 29.14
C TYR A 277 -17.84 -4.37 27.78
N GLY A 278 -17.91 -3.25 27.05
CA GLY A 278 -18.52 -3.13 25.77
C GLY A 278 -17.77 -4.07 24.88
N VAL A 279 -18.46 -5.11 24.44
CA VAL A 279 -17.96 -6.05 23.45
C VAL A 279 -17.42 -5.19 22.30
N ARG A 280 -16.09 -5.17 22.14
CA ARG A 280 -15.45 -4.32 21.12
C ARG A 280 -15.94 -4.78 19.76
N VAL A 281 -16.81 -3.99 19.15
CA VAL A 281 -17.29 -4.27 17.80
C VAL A 281 -16.11 -4.11 16.84
N PRO A 282 -15.75 -5.14 16.05
CA PRO A 282 -14.66 -5.03 15.09
C PRO A 282 -15.04 -4.03 14.00
N VAL A 283 -14.32 -2.92 13.94
CA VAL A 283 -14.47 -1.94 12.86
C VAL A 283 -13.51 -2.33 11.74
N VAL A 284 -14.07 -2.84 10.64
CA VAL A 284 -13.31 -3.22 9.44
C VAL A 284 -13.44 -2.12 8.39
N ARG A 285 -12.31 -1.71 7.81
CA ARG A 285 -12.28 -0.81 6.65
C ARG A 285 -12.14 -1.65 5.39
N LEU A 286 -13.16 -1.63 4.53
CA LEU A 286 -13.12 -2.27 3.22
C LEU A 286 -11.98 -1.69 2.37
N LYS A 287 -11.12 -2.57 1.84
CA LYS A 287 -10.06 -2.17 0.89
C LYS A 287 -10.64 -2.01 -0.50
N ILE A 288 -10.04 -1.14 -1.32
CA ILE A 288 -10.49 -0.94 -2.71
C ILE A 288 -10.45 -2.24 -3.51
N GLY A 289 -9.48 -3.13 -3.24
CA GLY A 289 -9.43 -4.47 -3.81
C GLY A 289 -10.51 -5.40 -3.26
N GLU A 290 -10.95 -5.27 -2.01
CA GLU A 290 -12.10 -6.04 -1.51
C GLU A 290 -13.43 -5.56 -2.13
N VAL A 291 -13.47 -4.32 -2.62
CA VAL A 291 -14.63 -3.75 -3.34
C VAL A 291 -14.55 -4.01 -4.86
N ALA A 292 -13.35 -4.04 -5.44
CA ALA A 292 -13.11 -4.18 -6.88
C ALA A 292 -12.68 -5.60 -7.33
N GLU A 293 -11.88 -6.29 -6.52
CA GLU A 293 -11.40 -7.67 -6.72
C GLU A 293 -12.34 -8.73 -6.11
N ALA A 294 -13.34 -8.33 -5.32
CA ALA A 294 -14.57 -9.12 -5.20
C ALA A 294 -15.35 -9.05 -6.52
N SER A 295 -14.72 -9.51 -7.61
CA SER A 295 -15.25 -9.74 -8.96
C SER A 295 -16.62 -9.12 -9.23
N SER A 296 -16.70 -7.77 -9.26
CA SER A 296 -17.93 -6.96 -9.46
C SER A 296 -19.22 -7.79 -9.43
N VAL A 297 -19.66 -8.25 -8.27
CA VAL A 297 -20.80 -9.18 -8.26
C VAL A 297 -22.09 -8.51 -8.73
N VAL A 298 -22.91 -9.25 -9.47
CA VAL A 298 -24.20 -8.78 -9.96
C VAL A 298 -25.31 -9.55 -9.24
N VAL A 299 -26.24 -8.81 -8.65
CA VAL A 299 -27.39 -9.38 -7.96
C VAL A 299 -28.59 -9.38 -8.92
N LEU A 300 -29.12 -10.56 -9.22
CA LEU A 300 -30.23 -10.74 -10.16
C LEU A 300 -31.43 -11.43 -9.51
N PRO A 301 -32.67 -11.08 -9.89
CA PRO A 301 -33.86 -11.76 -9.42
C PRO A 301 -33.98 -13.15 -10.05
N VAL A 302 -34.43 -14.13 -9.24
CA VAL A 302 -34.57 -15.54 -9.65
C VAL A 302 -36.04 -15.94 -9.74
N CYS A 303 -36.40 -16.55 -10.87
CA CYS A 303 -37.67 -17.26 -11.10
C CYS A 303 -37.40 -18.75 -11.26
N LYS A 304 -38.39 -19.61 -11.02
CA LYS A 304 -38.28 -21.04 -11.31
C LYS A 304 -38.81 -21.36 -12.71
N ALA A 305 -38.32 -22.43 -13.30
CA ALA A 305 -38.80 -22.89 -14.62
C ALA A 305 -40.26 -23.42 -14.59
N GLU A 306 -40.76 -23.85 -13.42
CA GLU A 306 -42.14 -24.30 -13.26
C GLU A 306 -43.14 -23.13 -13.13
N GLU A 307 -42.63 -21.90 -12.96
CA GLU A 307 -43.44 -20.70 -12.84
C GLU A 307 -43.85 -20.19 -14.22
N LYS A 308 -45.02 -19.55 -14.31
CA LYS A 308 -45.57 -19.08 -15.60
C LYS A 308 -44.88 -17.80 -16.07
N ASP A 309 -44.98 -17.50 -17.36
CA ASP A 309 -44.46 -16.26 -17.99
C ASP A 309 -44.78 -14.97 -17.23
N ARG A 310 -45.97 -14.93 -16.63
CA ARG A 310 -46.41 -13.77 -15.84
C ARG A 310 -45.47 -13.47 -14.68
N GLU A 311 -44.90 -14.49 -14.05
CA GLU A 311 -43.99 -14.34 -12.92
C GLU A 311 -42.62 -13.82 -13.40
N ILE A 312 -42.13 -14.30 -14.54
CA ILE A 312 -40.89 -13.77 -15.15
C ILE A 312 -41.06 -12.28 -15.50
N LEU A 313 -42.18 -11.90 -16.09
CA LEU A 313 -42.46 -10.50 -16.42
C LEU A 313 -42.64 -9.64 -15.15
N GLN A 314 -43.08 -10.25 -14.05
CA GLN A 314 -43.21 -9.60 -12.76
C GLN A 314 -41.89 -9.50 -11.97
N ALA A 315 -40.78 -10.09 -12.41
CA ALA A 315 -39.48 -9.88 -11.76
C ALA A 315 -39.00 -8.41 -11.88
N PRO A 316 -38.29 -7.86 -10.88
CA PRO A 316 -37.71 -6.51 -10.92
C PRO A 316 -36.89 -6.27 -12.19
N LEU A 317 -37.16 -5.17 -12.91
CA LEU A 317 -36.43 -4.81 -14.12
C LEU A 317 -35.14 -4.05 -13.79
N GLU A 318 -35.21 -3.18 -12.80
CA GLU A 318 -34.09 -2.35 -12.38
C GLU A 318 -33.56 -2.84 -11.03
N CYS A 319 -32.32 -3.31 -11.03
CA CYS A 319 -31.55 -3.69 -9.84
C CYS A 319 -30.20 -2.99 -9.94
N ARG A 320 -30.02 -1.87 -9.22
CA ARG A 320 -28.80 -1.06 -9.29
C ARG A 320 -28.13 -0.96 -7.93
N SER A 321 -26.81 -1.09 -7.92
CA SER A 321 -25.98 -0.77 -6.77
C SER A 321 -25.93 0.75 -6.56
N LYS A 322 -26.21 1.22 -5.34
CA LYS A 322 -26.16 2.63 -4.93
C LYS A 322 -25.23 2.84 -3.74
N GLY A 323 -24.68 4.05 -3.66
CA GLY A 323 -23.80 4.50 -2.57
C GLY A 323 -22.41 3.86 -2.57
N ASP A 324 -21.60 4.22 -1.57
CA ASP A 324 -20.19 3.84 -1.48
C ASP A 324 -19.96 2.35 -1.14
N PHE A 325 -21.01 1.67 -0.69
CA PHE A 325 -21.00 0.25 -0.32
C PHE A 325 -21.65 -0.66 -1.36
N GLY A 326 -22.13 -0.11 -2.49
CA GLY A 326 -22.72 -0.91 -3.58
C GLY A 326 -24.03 -1.60 -3.22
N VAL A 327 -24.84 -1.03 -2.31
CA VAL A 327 -26.11 -1.60 -1.85
C VAL A 327 -27.09 -1.69 -3.02
N VAL A 328 -27.64 -2.88 -3.28
CA VAL A 328 -28.57 -3.09 -4.40
C VAL A 328 -29.99 -2.68 -4.00
N GLU A 329 -30.55 -1.72 -4.74
CA GLU A 329 -31.95 -1.34 -4.65
C GLU A 329 -32.72 -1.91 -5.84
N ALA A 330 -33.86 -2.53 -5.55
CA ALA A 330 -34.78 -3.06 -6.53
C ALA A 330 -36.04 -2.18 -6.61
N GLU A 331 -36.58 -2.02 -7.81
CA GLU A 331 -37.83 -1.26 -8.05
C GLU A 331 -39.03 -1.78 -7.24
N LYS A 332 -39.08 -3.10 -7.01
CA LYS A 332 -40.17 -3.79 -6.28
C LYS A 332 -39.62 -4.95 -5.46
N GLY A 333 -40.37 -5.34 -4.43
CA GLY A 333 -40.04 -6.48 -3.58
C GLY A 333 -39.99 -7.80 -4.36
N TRP A 334 -38.99 -8.63 -4.05
CA TRP A 334 -38.81 -9.95 -4.67
C TRP A 334 -38.23 -10.93 -3.66
N ASN A 335 -38.61 -12.20 -3.76
CA ASN A 335 -38.34 -13.22 -2.73
C ASN A 335 -37.04 -14.02 -2.96
N ARG A 336 -36.51 -14.07 -4.18
CA ARG A 336 -35.35 -14.91 -4.53
C ARG A 336 -34.33 -14.15 -5.36
N TRP A 337 -33.09 -14.17 -4.91
CA TRP A 337 -31.99 -13.44 -5.52
C TRP A 337 -30.80 -14.38 -5.68
N VAL A 338 -30.00 -14.17 -6.71
CA VAL A 338 -28.71 -14.84 -6.89
C VAL A 338 -27.64 -13.79 -7.08
N VAL A 339 -26.47 -14.06 -6.51
CA VAL A 339 -25.27 -13.26 -6.67
C VAL A 339 -24.37 -14.00 -7.65
N LEU A 340 -24.15 -13.43 -8.84
CA LEU A 340 -23.24 -13.98 -9.83
C LEU A 340 -21.98 -13.12 -9.93
N PRO A 341 -20.82 -13.70 -10.32
CA PRO A 341 -19.64 -12.91 -10.64
C PRO A 341 -19.92 -11.90 -11.75
N GLY A 342 -19.18 -10.80 -11.77
CA GLY A 342 -19.23 -9.75 -12.79
C GLY A 342 -18.68 -10.14 -14.14
N TRP A 343 -19.07 -11.29 -14.67
CA TRP A 343 -18.72 -11.70 -16.03
C TRP A 343 -19.31 -10.70 -17.04
N GLU A 344 -18.58 -10.45 -18.13
CA GLU A 344 -18.96 -9.48 -19.16
C GLU A 344 -20.41 -9.63 -19.68
N PRO A 345 -20.94 -10.86 -19.92
CA PRO A 345 -22.33 -11.04 -20.34
C PRO A 345 -23.38 -10.65 -19.27
N VAL A 346 -23.00 -10.64 -18.00
CA VAL A 346 -23.88 -10.34 -16.85
C VAL A 346 -23.82 -8.86 -16.49
N VAL A 347 -22.64 -8.25 -16.51
CA VAL A 347 -22.45 -6.80 -16.27
C VAL A 347 -23.10 -5.96 -17.37
N GLY A 348 -23.14 -6.47 -18.60
CA GLY A 348 -23.81 -5.81 -19.73
C GLY A 348 -25.34 -5.76 -19.64
N LEU A 349 -25.95 -6.44 -18.66
CA LEU A 349 -27.40 -6.43 -18.43
C LEU A 349 -27.81 -5.09 -17.82
N SER A 350 -27.98 -4.06 -18.66
CA SER A 350 -28.25 -2.69 -18.20
C SER A 350 -29.53 -2.58 -17.37
N ASN A 351 -30.61 -3.20 -17.84
CA ASN A 351 -31.95 -3.24 -17.23
C ASN A 351 -32.65 -4.50 -17.74
N GLY A 352 -33.30 -5.27 -16.87
CA GLY A 352 -34.15 -6.40 -17.27
C GLY A 352 -33.53 -7.79 -17.17
N GLY A 353 -32.33 -7.92 -16.60
CA GLY A 353 -31.72 -9.22 -16.29
C GLY A 353 -32.61 -10.05 -15.35
N VAL A 354 -32.83 -11.31 -15.68
CA VAL A 354 -33.53 -12.29 -14.84
C VAL A 354 -32.81 -13.62 -14.92
N VAL A 355 -32.82 -14.37 -13.82
CA VAL A 355 -32.32 -15.74 -13.79
C VAL A 355 -33.49 -16.71 -13.67
N VAL A 356 -33.53 -17.71 -14.54
CA VAL A 356 -34.51 -18.80 -14.47
C VAL A 356 -33.79 -20.07 -14.01
N ALA A 357 -34.21 -20.60 -12.87
CA ALA A 357 -33.70 -21.83 -12.30
C ALA A 357 -34.46 -23.03 -12.87
N PHE A 358 -33.78 -23.88 -13.62
CA PHE A 358 -34.31 -25.14 -14.11
C PHE A 358 -33.83 -26.27 -13.20
N GLY A 359 -34.74 -27.17 -12.80
CA GLY A 359 -34.37 -28.38 -12.06
C GLY A 359 -33.51 -29.34 -12.87
N ASP A 360 -33.53 -29.23 -14.21
CA ASP A 360 -32.84 -30.12 -15.14
C ASP A 360 -32.44 -29.37 -16.43
N ALA A 361 -31.23 -29.61 -16.92
CA ALA A 361 -30.72 -29.09 -18.19
C ALA A 361 -31.46 -29.56 -19.46
N ARG A 362 -32.45 -30.46 -19.36
CA ARG A 362 -33.35 -30.84 -20.45
C ARG A 362 -34.07 -29.65 -21.10
N GLY A 363 -34.20 -28.53 -20.39
CA GLY A 363 -34.75 -27.28 -20.93
C GLY A 363 -33.85 -26.57 -21.96
N LEU A 364 -32.64 -27.08 -22.24
CA LEU A 364 -31.71 -26.52 -23.22
C LEU A 364 -31.85 -27.21 -24.60
N PRO A 365 -31.63 -26.48 -25.71
CA PRO A 365 -31.88 -26.99 -27.06
C PRO A 365 -30.77 -27.91 -27.59
N TRP A 366 -29.63 -28.01 -26.90
CA TRP A 366 -28.53 -28.91 -27.27
C TRP A 366 -28.53 -30.19 -26.43
N LYS A 367 -28.19 -31.31 -27.07
CA LYS A 367 -28.06 -32.60 -26.39
C LYS A 367 -26.83 -32.59 -25.47
N ALA A 368 -27.03 -32.27 -24.20
CA ALA A 368 -26.02 -32.56 -23.18
C ALA A 368 -25.88 -34.10 -23.03
N ASN A 369 -24.67 -34.60 -22.70
CA ASN A 369 -24.47 -36.02 -22.40
C ASN A 369 -25.49 -36.50 -21.37
N ARG A 370 -25.84 -37.80 -21.36
CA ARG A 370 -26.89 -38.36 -20.49
C ARG A 370 -26.75 -37.94 -19.02
N TRP A 371 -25.52 -37.86 -18.51
CA TRP A 371 -25.22 -37.41 -17.14
C TRP A 371 -25.51 -35.93 -16.87
N TYR A 372 -25.45 -35.07 -17.89
CA TYR A 372 -25.74 -33.64 -17.75
C TYR A 372 -27.22 -33.31 -17.93
N LYS A 373 -28.07 -34.29 -18.27
CA LYS A 373 -29.53 -34.14 -18.45
C LYS A 373 -30.32 -34.35 -17.15
N GLU A 374 -29.66 -34.32 -16.00
CA GLU A 374 -30.30 -34.43 -14.68
C GLU A 374 -29.73 -33.37 -13.72
N GLU A 375 -28.91 -32.46 -14.26
CA GLU A 375 -28.23 -31.42 -13.49
C GLU A 375 -29.06 -30.13 -13.51
N PRO A 376 -29.27 -29.46 -12.35
CA PRO A 376 -29.94 -28.17 -12.31
C PRO A 376 -29.08 -27.09 -12.96
N ILE A 377 -29.72 -26.11 -13.59
CA ILE A 377 -29.03 -25.01 -14.27
C ILE A 377 -29.68 -23.66 -13.96
N LEU A 378 -28.88 -22.61 -13.99
CA LEU A 378 -29.36 -21.23 -13.97
C LEU A 378 -29.20 -20.64 -15.37
N VAL A 379 -30.30 -20.15 -15.94
CA VAL A 379 -30.28 -19.48 -17.25
C VAL A 379 -30.47 -17.98 -17.02
N VAL A 380 -29.48 -17.19 -17.41
CA VAL A 380 -29.52 -15.72 -17.34
C VAL A 380 -30.09 -15.19 -18.65
N ALA A 381 -31.19 -14.46 -18.58
CA ALA A 381 -31.86 -13.88 -19.72
C ALA A 381 -32.01 -12.35 -19.59
N ASP A 382 -31.81 -11.65 -20.70
CA ASP A 382 -32.05 -10.23 -20.84
C ASP A 382 -33.47 -9.97 -21.36
N ARG A 383 -34.37 -9.52 -20.49
CA ARG A 383 -35.76 -9.20 -20.84
C ARG A 383 -35.92 -7.88 -21.59
N SER A 384 -34.88 -7.06 -21.69
CA SER A 384 -34.90 -5.86 -22.55
C SER A 384 -34.78 -6.21 -24.03
N ARG A 385 -34.23 -7.40 -24.35
CA ARG A 385 -34.02 -7.91 -25.71
C ARG A 385 -34.92 -9.10 -25.99
N LYS A 386 -36.13 -8.82 -26.50
CA LYS A 386 -37.16 -9.83 -26.78
C LYS A 386 -37.27 -10.25 -28.25
N GLU A 387 -36.71 -9.49 -29.17
CA GLU A 387 -36.81 -9.78 -30.59
C GLU A 387 -35.89 -10.95 -30.98
N VAL A 388 -36.44 -11.93 -31.71
CA VAL A 388 -35.67 -13.06 -32.26
C VAL A 388 -34.90 -12.59 -33.50
N GLU A 389 -33.83 -11.84 -33.28
CA GLU A 389 -33.02 -11.24 -34.36
C GLU A 389 -32.10 -12.26 -35.06
N PHE A 390 -31.41 -13.11 -34.29
CA PHE A 390 -30.32 -13.95 -34.80
C PHE A 390 -30.70 -15.43 -34.82
N ASP A 391 -30.40 -16.11 -35.93
CA ASP A 391 -30.67 -17.56 -36.08
C ASP A 391 -29.86 -18.40 -35.09
N ASP A 392 -28.65 -17.94 -34.75
CA ASP A 392 -27.74 -18.59 -33.80
C ASP A 392 -27.94 -18.14 -32.35
N GLY A 393 -28.86 -17.21 -32.09
CA GLY A 393 -29.19 -16.75 -30.75
C GLY A 393 -29.94 -17.81 -29.94
N PHE A 394 -29.85 -17.71 -28.61
CA PHE A 394 -30.65 -18.50 -27.68
C PHE A 394 -31.66 -17.61 -26.97
N TYR A 395 -32.89 -18.09 -26.88
CA TYR A 395 -34.00 -17.29 -26.39
C TYR A 395 -34.83 -18.09 -25.40
N LEU A 396 -35.29 -17.43 -24.34
CA LEU A 396 -36.20 -17.99 -23.36
C LEU A 396 -37.63 -17.87 -23.88
N VAL A 397 -38.34 -18.99 -23.98
CA VAL A 397 -39.70 -19.06 -24.53
C VAL A 397 -40.58 -19.98 -23.69
N THR A 398 -41.89 -19.82 -23.85
CA THR A 398 -42.89 -20.73 -23.31
C THR A 398 -43.37 -21.71 -24.35
N VAL A 399 -43.57 -22.96 -23.95
CA VAL A 399 -44.26 -23.97 -24.75
C VAL A 399 -45.77 -23.86 -24.54
N ASP A 400 -46.58 -24.40 -25.46
CA ASP A 400 -48.05 -24.48 -25.34
C ASP A 400 -48.54 -25.14 -24.02
N SER A 401 -47.69 -25.94 -23.36
CA SER A 401 -47.95 -26.52 -22.03
C SER A 401 -47.80 -25.53 -20.87
N GLY A 402 -47.33 -24.32 -21.12
CA GLY A 402 -47.00 -23.30 -20.11
C GLY A 402 -45.65 -23.50 -19.42
N GLU A 403 -44.85 -24.46 -19.88
CA GLU A 403 -43.50 -24.74 -19.38
C GLU A 403 -42.47 -23.85 -20.09
N LEU A 404 -41.47 -23.40 -19.35
CA LEU A 404 -40.38 -22.59 -19.89
C LEU A 404 -39.32 -23.48 -20.53
N LYS A 405 -38.77 -23.04 -21.66
CA LYS A 405 -37.63 -23.68 -22.32
C LYS A 405 -36.72 -22.66 -22.98
N VAL A 406 -35.51 -23.09 -23.31
CA VAL A 406 -34.57 -22.33 -24.15
C VAL A 406 -34.57 -22.94 -25.53
N ASP A 407 -34.83 -22.12 -26.55
CA ASP A 407 -34.77 -22.54 -27.95
C ASP A 407 -33.80 -21.68 -28.76
N ARG A 408 -33.34 -22.24 -29.88
CA ARG A 408 -32.47 -21.55 -30.84
C ARG A 408 -33.31 -20.67 -31.77
N GLY A 409 -32.79 -19.49 -32.12
CA GLY A 409 -33.49 -18.52 -32.97
C GLY A 409 -33.95 -19.09 -34.31
N SER A 410 -33.16 -19.96 -34.95
CA SER A 410 -33.54 -20.63 -36.20
C SER A 410 -34.85 -21.43 -36.07
N ALA A 411 -35.01 -22.20 -34.99
CA ALA A 411 -36.21 -23.00 -34.73
C ALA A 411 -37.43 -22.13 -34.39
N LEU A 412 -37.20 -21.01 -33.69
CA LEU A 412 -38.25 -20.04 -33.38
C LEU A 412 -38.76 -19.33 -34.63
N LYS A 413 -37.87 -18.95 -35.55
CA LYS A 413 -38.26 -18.33 -36.81
C LYS A 413 -39.03 -19.29 -37.72
N GLU A 414 -38.62 -20.56 -37.78
CA GLU A 414 -39.35 -21.61 -38.52
C GLU A 414 -40.77 -21.82 -37.98
N THR A 415 -40.95 -21.73 -36.66
CA THR A 415 -42.26 -21.83 -36.00
C THR A 415 -43.06 -20.52 -36.01
N GLY A 416 -42.50 -19.44 -36.58
CA GLY A 416 -43.16 -18.14 -36.71
C GLY A 416 -43.17 -17.28 -35.44
N VAL A 417 -42.38 -17.65 -34.42
CA VAL A 417 -42.24 -16.91 -33.16
C VAL A 417 -41.31 -15.72 -33.38
N LYS A 418 -41.85 -14.50 -33.20
CA LYS A 418 -41.10 -13.23 -33.39
C LYS A 418 -40.59 -12.61 -32.10
N GLU A 419 -41.29 -12.84 -31.00
CA GLU A 419 -40.96 -12.31 -29.67
C GLU A 419 -40.74 -13.45 -28.67
N SER A 420 -39.69 -13.31 -27.85
CA SER A 420 -39.36 -14.19 -26.74
C SER A 420 -39.55 -13.49 -25.40
N LEU A 421 -39.36 -14.21 -24.29
CA LEU A 421 -39.37 -13.63 -22.94
C LEU A 421 -38.07 -12.87 -22.64
N GLY A 422 -37.00 -13.17 -23.37
CA GLY A 422 -35.70 -12.53 -23.28
C GLY A 422 -34.61 -13.30 -24.04
N THR A 423 -33.51 -12.62 -24.32
CA THR A 423 -32.33 -13.23 -24.96
C THR A 423 -31.47 -13.88 -23.88
N VAL A 424 -31.12 -15.15 -24.04
CA VAL A 424 -30.24 -15.86 -23.10
C VAL A 424 -28.80 -15.40 -23.31
N VAL A 425 -28.16 -14.92 -22.24
CA VAL A 425 -26.78 -14.40 -22.29
C VAL A 425 -25.78 -15.34 -21.63
N LEU A 426 -26.23 -16.17 -20.69
CA LEU A 426 -25.37 -17.09 -19.95
C LEU A 426 -26.16 -18.27 -19.37
N VAL A 427 -25.55 -19.45 -19.34
CA VAL A 427 -26.06 -20.61 -18.60
C VAL A 427 -25.00 -21.02 -17.59
N VAL A 428 -25.37 -21.09 -16.31
CA VAL A 428 -24.50 -21.42 -15.19
C VAL A 428 -24.89 -22.78 -14.63
N ARG A 429 -23.87 -23.59 -14.33
CA ARG A 429 -24.01 -24.90 -13.68
C ARG A 429 -23.47 -24.83 -12.26
N PRO A 430 -23.95 -25.69 -11.35
CA PRO A 430 -23.39 -25.76 -10.01
C PRO A 430 -21.91 -26.19 -10.06
N PRO A 431 -21.08 -25.74 -9.10
CA PRO A 431 -19.71 -26.23 -8.95
C PRO A 431 -19.70 -27.71 -8.55
N LYS A 432 -18.68 -28.45 -8.97
CA LYS A 432 -18.49 -29.86 -8.61
C LYS A 432 -17.48 -30.01 -7.49
N GLU A 433 -17.90 -30.56 -6.35
CA GLU A 433 -17.03 -30.74 -5.18
C GLU A 433 -15.80 -31.60 -5.48
N GLU A 434 -15.91 -32.62 -6.33
CA GLU A 434 -14.80 -33.55 -6.65
C GLU A 434 -13.72 -32.95 -7.55
N THR A 435 -14.03 -31.97 -8.39
CA THR A 435 -13.09 -31.43 -9.40
C THR A 435 -12.76 -29.96 -9.23
N ASP A 436 -13.65 -29.20 -8.59
CA ASP A 436 -13.59 -27.74 -8.54
C ASP A 436 -13.24 -27.23 -7.13
N ASN A 437 -13.04 -28.12 -6.16
CA ASN A 437 -12.63 -27.77 -4.81
C ASN A 437 -11.14 -27.38 -4.76
N GLN A 438 -10.84 -26.14 -5.12
CA GLN A 438 -9.50 -25.54 -5.01
C GLN A 438 -9.09 -25.24 -3.55
N LEU A 439 -9.94 -25.56 -2.57
CA LEU A 439 -9.70 -25.38 -1.14
C LEU A 439 -9.45 -26.72 -0.43
N SER A 440 -9.32 -27.84 -1.15
CA SER A 440 -8.86 -29.08 -0.51
C SER A 440 -7.43 -28.88 -0.02
N ASP A 441 -7.19 -29.16 1.25
CA ASP A 441 -5.91 -28.99 1.94
C ASP A 441 -4.80 -29.95 1.44
N GLU A 442 -4.94 -30.55 0.25
CA GLU A 442 -4.20 -31.76 -0.12
C GLU A 442 -2.81 -31.54 -0.74
N ASP A 443 -2.43 -30.33 -1.17
CA ASP A 443 -1.13 -30.12 -1.84
C ASP A 443 -0.21 -29.14 -1.08
N TRP A 444 0.30 -29.60 0.07
CA TRP A 444 1.43 -28.97 0.77
C TRP A 444 2.66 -29.90 0.87
N GLU A 445 2.78 -30.92 0.01
CA GLU A 445 3.97 -31.80 -0.06
C GLU A 445 5.06 -31.33 -1.05
#